data_AF-A0A243W4N2-F1
#
_entry.id   AF-A0A243W4N2-F1
#
_cell.length_a   1.000
_cell.length_b   1.000
_cell.length_c   1.000
_cell.angle_alpha   90.00
_cell.angle_beta   90.00
_cell.angle_gamma   90.00
#
_symmetry.space_group_name_H-M   'P 1'
#
loop_
_entity.id
_entity.type
_entity.pdbx_description
1 polymer ?
#
loop_
_entity_poly.entity_id
_entity_poly.type
_entity_poly.pdbx_seq_one_letter_code
_entity_poly.pdbx_strand_id
1 'polypeptide(L)'
;KEATAIATRTRDALAAKKARGHVLGTPANLTADATERGFAVRQQNARDHLANRQAAQLATLLHATGLTLRAIAQRLNESGYRTRRGKLFHPMGVQRLLTRTEQKPT
;
A
#
# COMPACT_ATOMS: atom_id res chain seq x y z
N LYS A 1 -28.18 -9.83 24.95
CA LYS A 1 -29.54 -9.73 24.37
C LYS A 1 -29.86 -8.29 23.89
N GLU A 2 -29.37 -7.23 24.54
CA GLU A 2 -29.56 -5.84 24.06
C GLU A 2 -28.79 -5.48 22.78
N ALA A 3 -27.49 -5.79 22.70
CA ALA A 3 -26.67 -5.46 21.52
C ALA A 3 -27.22 -6.04 20.21
N THR A 4 -27.76 -7.26 20.28
CA THR A 4 -28.42 -7.91 19.15
C THR A 4 -29.72 -7.20 18.74
N ALA A 5 -30.53 -6.76 19.71
CA ALA A 5 -31.76 -6.00 19.41
C ALA A 5 -31.46 -4.63 18.78
N ILE A 6 -30.43 -3.93 19.26
CA ILE A 6 -29.98 -2.64 18.69
C ILE A 6 -29.46 -2.85 17.27
N ALA A 7 -28.61 -3.85 17.05
CA ALA A 7 -28.04 -4.14 15.73
C ALA A 7 -29.11 -4.50 14.69
N THR A 8 -30.15 -5.24 15.08
CA THR A 8 -31.27 -5.58 14.20
C THR A 8 -32.07 -4.34 13.82
N ARG A 9 -32.46 -3.50 14.80
CA ARG A 9 -33.21 -2.26 14.52
C ARG A 9 -32.45 -1.30 13.60
N THR A 10 -31.13 -1.15 13.78
CA THR A 10 -30.32 -0.30 12.91
C THR A 10 -30.26 -0.84 11.48
N ARG A 11 -30.11 -2.16 11.31
CA ARG A 11 -30.13 -2.79 9.97
C ARG A 11 -31.48 -2.61 9.30
N ASP A 12 -32.58 -2.83 10.01
CA ASP A 12 -33.94 -2.69 9.49
C ASP A 12 -34.24 -1.23 9.10
N ALA A 13 -33.83 -0.27 9.92
CA ALA A 13 -33.97 1.16 9.63
C ALA A 13 -33.17 1.59 8.39
N LEU A 14 -31.94 1.08 8.23
CA LEU A 14 -31.12 1.33 7.04
C LEU A 14 -31.73 0.69 5.79
N ALA A 15 -32.25 -0.54 5.89
CA ALA A 15 -32.94 -1.22 4.79
C ALA A 15 -34.19 -0.46 4.35
N ALA A 16 -35.03 -0.01 5.29
CA ALA A 16 -36.21 0.81 5.00
C ALA A 16 -35.84 2.17 4.41
N LYS A 17 -34.74 2.80 4.85
CA LYS A 17 -34.23 4.04 4.26
C LYS A 17 -33.78 3.83 2.81
N LYS A 18 -33.08 2.73 2.52
CA LYS A 18 -32.68 2.35 1.15
C LYS A 18 -33.89 2.03 0.27
N ALA A 19 -34.88 1.30 0.78
CA ALA A 19 -36.10 0.95 0.04
C ALA A 19 -36.94 2.18 -0.35
N ARG A 20 -36.88 3.26 0.46
CA ARG A 20 -37.47 4.57 0.15
C ARG A 20 -36.69 5.38 -0.91
N GLY A 21 -35.65 4.81 -1.51
CA GLY A 21 -34.86 5.45 -2.57
C GLY A 21 -33.76 6.39 -2.06
N HIS A 22 -33.53 6.50 -0.74
CA HIS A 22 -32.40 7.27 -0.23
C HIS A 22 -31.08 6.52 -0.45
N VAL A 23 -30.10 7.20 -1.04
CA VAL A 23 -28.73 6.69 -1.18
C VAL A 23 -28.08 6.67 0.20
N LEU A 24 -27.52 5.51 0.58
CA LEU A 24 -26.73 5.36 1.79
C LEU A 24 -25.25 5.63 1.49
N GLY A 25 -24.59 6.35 2.40
CA GLY A 25 -23.17 6.73 2.27
C GLY A 25 -22.95 8.03 1.50
N THR A 26 -21.67 8.36 1.29
CA THR A 26 -21.24 9.60 0.60
C THR A 26 -20.33 9.21 -0.58
N PRO A 27 -20.91 8.84 -1.74
CA PRO A 27 -20.13 8.40 -2.90
C PRO A 27 -19.29 9.53 -3.52
N ALA A 28 -19.50 10.79 -3.11
CA ALA A 28 -18.72 11.95 -3.56
C ALA A 28 -17.21 11.83 -3.31
N ASN A 29 -16.78 10.95 -2.40
CA ASN A 29 -15.35 10.67 -2.14
C ASN A 29 -14.80 9.47 -2.94
N LEU A 30 -15.64 8.76 -3.69
CA LEU A 30 -15.27 7.65 -4.57
C LEU A 30 -15.11 8.13 -6.02
N THR A 31 -14.48 9.29 -6.19
CA THR A 31 -14.18 9.86 -7.50
C THR A 31 -12.87 9.32 -8.06
N ALA A 32 -12.70 9.42 -9.38
CA ALA A 32 -11.42 9.11 -10.03
C ALA A 32 -10.29 9.95 -9.43
N ASP A 33 -10.53 11.25 -9.22
CA ASP A 33 -9.59 12.18 -8.58
C ASP A 33 -9.18 11.75 -7.16
N ALA A 34 -10.13 11.38 -6.29
CA ALA A 34 -9.82 10.91 -4.95
C ALA A 34 -8.98 9.60 -4.97
N THR A 35 -9.26 8.72 -5.94
CA THR A 35 -8.51 7.47 -6.14
C THR A 35 -7.08 7.76 -6.59
N GLU A 36 -6.89 8.67 -7.53
CA GLU A 36 -5.59 9.11 -8.03
C GLU A 36 -4.76 9.77 -6.93
N ARG A 37 -5.36 10.71 -6.17
CA ARG A 37 -4.72 11.32 -4.99
C ARG A 37 -4.28 10.25 -3.98
N GLY A 38 -5.14 9.29 -3.68
CA GLY A 38 -4.80 8.17 -2.79
C GLY A 38 -3.67 7.28 -3.33
N PHE A 39 -3.56 7.11 -4.64
CA PHE A 39 -2.46 6.39 -5.28
C PHE A 39 -1.14 7.18 -5.20
N ALA A 40 -1.17 8.48 -5.50
CA ALA A 40 -0.03 9.37 -5.39
C ALA A 40 0.56 9.39 -3.97
N VAL A 41 -0.29 9.57 -2.95
CA VAL A 41 0.11 9.53 -1.53
C VAL A 41 0.73 8.18 -1.16
N ARG A 42 0.19 7.07 -1.64
CA ARG A 42 0.76 5.73 -1.38
C ARG A 42 2.13 5.56 -2.03
N GLN A 43 2.32 6.05 -3.25
CA GLN A 43 3.61 6.03 -3.93
C GLN A 43 4.64 6.90 -3.21
N GLN A 44 4.27 8.13 -2.84
CA GLN A 44 5.14 9.05 -2.13
C GLN A 44 5.57 8.50 -0.77
N ASN A 45 4.61 8.02 0.03
CA ASN A 45 4.91 7.32 1.28
C ASN A 45 5.84 6.11 1.10
N ALA A 46 5.73 5.40 -0.03
CA ALA A 46 6.63 4.30 -0.31
C ALA A 46 8.03 4.80 -0.73
N ARG A 47 8.14 5.94 -1.43
CA ARG A 47 9.38 6.59 -1.87
C ARG A 47 10.17 7.14 -0.69
N ASP A 48 9.50 7.90 0.17
CA ASP A 48 10.17 8.72 1.18
C ASP A 48 10.53 7.94 2.46
N HIS A 49 9.89 6.80 2.67
CA HIS A 49 10.11 5.99 3.86
C HIS A 49 11.55 5.49 3.96
N LEU A 50 12.21 5.82 5.08
CA LEU A 50 13.62 5.52 5.34
C LEU A 50 13.99 4.06 5.05
N ALA A 51 13.22 3.09 5.56
CA ALA A 51 13.51 1.67 5.34
C ALA A 51 13.54 1.28 3.85
N ASN A 52 12.65 1.87 3.03
CA ASN A 52 12.64 1.61 1.60
C ASN A 52 13.80 2.32 0.89
N ARG A 53 14.17 3.54 1.32
CA ARG A 53 15.33 4.27 0.78
C ARG A 53 16.64 3.51 1.05
N GLN A 54 16.84 3.05 2.29
CA GLN A 54 18.01 2.27 2.67
C GLN A 54 18.05 0.93 1.92
N ALA A 55 16.92 0.21 1.84
CA ALA A 55 16.83 -1.02 1.07
C ALA A 55 17.10 -0.80 -0.42
N ALA A 56 16.66 0.33 -0.99
CA ALA A 56 16.89 0.66 -2.40
C ALA A 56 18.37 0.92 -2.71
N GLN A 57 19.10 1.60 -1.81
CA GLN A 57 20.55 1.79 -1.96
C GLN A 57 21.28 0.45 -1.99
N LEU A 58 21.03 -0.43 -1.02
CA LEU A 58 21.64 -1.76 -0.99
C LEU A 58 21.21 -2.61 -2.19
N ALA A 59 19.94 -2.57 -2.57
CA ALA A 59 19.44 -3.28 -3.76
C ALA A 59 20.14 -2.81 -5.04
N THR A 60 20.38 -1.51 -5.20
CA THR A 60 21.06 -0.95 -6.38
C THR A 60 22.51 -1.44 -6.45
N LEU A 61 23.22 -1.45 -5.32
CA LEU A 61 24.59 -1.97 -5.25
C LEU A 61 24.65 -3.47 -5.58
N LEU A 62 23.74 -4.26 -5.03
CA LEU A 62 23.66 -5.70 -5.31
C LEU A 62 23.20 -6.00 -6.74
N HIS A 63 22.38 -5.14 -7.34
CA HIS A 63 22.00 -5.29 -8.74
C HIS A 63 23.20 -5.02 -9.66
N ALA A 64 24.01 -4.00 -9.35
CA ALA A 64 25.19 -3.65 -10.14
C ALA A 64 26.23 -4.79 -10.17
N THR A 65 26.28 -5.66 -9.15
CA THR A 65 27.13 -6.86 -9.14
C THR A 65 26.53 -8.06 -9.89
N GLY A 66 25.36 -7.90 -10.52
CA GLY A 66 24.73 -8.92 -11.36
C GLY A 66 23.81 -9.89 -10.63
N LEU A 67 23.46 -9.66 -9.35
CA LEU A 67 22.55 -10.54 -8.64
C LEU A 67 21.13 -10.48 -9.21
N THR A 68 20.46 -11.63 -9.20
CA THR A 68 19.03 -11.71 -9.55
C THR A 68 18.17 -11.03 -8.48
N LEU A 69 16.99 -10.56 -8.87
CA LEU A 69 16.01 -9.95 -7.95
C LEU A 69 15.66 -10.85 -6.75
N ARG A 70 15.67 -12.18 -6.95
CA ARG A 70 15.43 -13.16 -5.88
C ARG A 70 16.59 -13.19 -4.89
N ALA A 71 17.82 -13.23 -5.36
CA ALA A 71 19.00 -13.21 -4.50
C ALA A 71 19.10 -11.89 -3.72
N ILE A 72 18.79 -10.76 -4.37
CA ILE A 72 18.74 -9.45 -3.71
C ILE A 72 17.67 -9.45 -2.60
N ALA A 73 16.48 -9.99 -2.86
CA ALA A 73 15.42 -10.06 -1.86
C ALA A 73 15.83 -10.89 -0.63
N GLN A 74 16.47 -12.04 -0.84
CA GLN A 74 17.03 -12.86 0.23
C GLN A 74 18.07 -12.09 1.04
N ARG A 75 19.04 -11.47 0.36
CA ARG A 75 20.11 -10.71 1.02
C ARG A 75 19.59 -9.54 1.86
N LEU A 76 18.61 -8.81 1.35
CA LEU A 76 17.92 -7.75 2.11
C LEU A 76 17.27 -8.32 3.37
N ASN A 77 16.56 -9.43 3.25
CA ASN A 77 15.85 -10.04 4.36
C ASN A 77 16.79 -10.59 5.44
N GLU A 78 17.88 -11.25 5.03
CA GLU A 78 18.95 -11.75 5.90
C GLU A 78 19.66 -10.61 6.63
N SER A 79 19.86 -9.48 5.94
CA SER A 79 20.48 -8.27 6.50
C SER A 79 19.52 -7.44 7.36
N GLY A 80 18.32 -7.96 7.67
CA GLY A 80 17.35 -7.32 8.54
C GLY A 80 16.49 -6.22 7.88
N TYR A 81 16.67 -5.94 6.60
CA TYR A 81 15.84 -4.95 5.90
C TYR A 81 14.40 -5.46 5.78
N ARG A 82 13.46 -4.56 6.02
CA ARG A 82 12.01 -4.81 5.91
C ARG A 82 11.36 -3.69 5.12
N THR A 83 10.25 -4.01 4.46
CA THR A 83 9.40 -3.01 3.81
C THR A 83 8.87 -2.00 4.83
N ARG A 84 8.37 -0.84 4.38
CA ARG A 84 7.66 0.15 5.22
C ARG A 84 6.63 -0.44 6.21
N ARG A 85 5.98 -1.55 5.85
CA ARG A 85 4.96 -2.22 6.68
C ARG A 85 5.54 -3.34 7.57
N GLY A 86 6.86 -3.43 7.71
CA GLY A 86 7.54 -4.46 8.50
C GLY A 86 7.54 -5.86 7.85
N LYS A 87 7.20 -5.98 6.57
CA LYS A 87 7.17 -7.27 5.85
C LYS A 87 8.49 -7.56 5.15
N LEU A 88 8.74 -8.83 4.86
CA LEU A 88 9.87 -9.28 4.05
C LEU A 88 9.80 -8.73 2.62
N PHE A 89 10.96 -8.58 1.99
CA PHE A 89 11.08 -8.27 0.57
C PHE A 89 10.89 -9.52 -0.27
N HIS A 90 10.19 -9.34 -1.39
CA HIS A 90 10.03 -10.30 -2.47
C HIS A 90 10.63 -9.72 -3.76
N PRO A 91 10.90 -10.53 -4.81
CA PRO A 91 11.51 -10.05 -6.05
C PRO A 91 10.79 -8.84 -6.67
N MET A 92 9.45 -8.84 -6.69
CA MET A 92 8.68 -7.68 -7.16
C MET A 92 8.86 -6.43 -6.30
N GLY A 93 9.07 -6.59 -5.00
CA GLY A 93 9.40 -5.50 -4.10
C GLY A 93 10.75 -4.89 -4.44
N VAL A 94 11.76 -5.74 -4.71
CA VAL A 94 13.10 -5.31 -5.14
C VAL A 94 13.04 -4.59 -6.48
N GLN A 95 12.32 -5.13 -7.47
CA GLN A 95 12.17 -4.46 -8.77
C GLN A 95 11.61 -3.04 -8.62
N ARG A 96 10.58 -2.87 -7.78
CA ARG A 96 10.00 -1.54 -7.51
C ARG A 96 10.97 -0.58 -6.80
N LEU A 97 11.90 -1.10 -6.01
CA LEU A 97 12.96 -0.27 -5.41
C LEU A 97 13.94 0.22 -6.48
N LEU A 98 14.35 -0.67 -7.38
CA LEU A 98 15.31 -0.38 -8.46
C LEU A 98 14.73 0.56 -9.51
N THR A 99 13.53 0.28 -10.02
CA THR A 99 12.86 1.18 -10.99
C THR A 99 12.70 2.59 -10.45
N ARG A 100 12.60 2.75 -9.12
CA ARG A 100 12.49 4.06 -8.48
C ARG A 100 13.82 4.80 -8.37
N THR A 101 14.94 4.09 -8.17
CA THR A 101 16.26 4.74 -8.12
C THR A 101 16.72 5.16 -9.51
N GLU A 102 16.27 4.48 -10.55
CA GLU A 102 16.53 4.84 -11.96
C GLU A 102 15.76 6.10 -12.41
N GLN A 103 14.61 6.40 -11.80
CA GLN A 103 13.90 7.65 -12.06
C GLN A 103 14.59 8.79 -11.31
N LYS A 104 15.50 9.49 -12.01
CA LYS A 104 16.10 10.76 -11.57
C LYS A 104 15.00 11.69 -11.01
N PRO A 105 15.26 12.40 -9.89
CA PRO A 105 14.34 13.42 -9.43
C PRO A 105 14.22 14.47 -10.53
N THR A 106 12.99 14.67 -11.03
CA THR A 106 12.63 15.81 -11.87
C THR A 106 12.34 16.99 -10.97
#